data_AF-A0A957YAL5-F1
#
_entry.id   AF-A0A957YAL5-F1
#
_cell.length_a   1.000
_cell.length_b   1.000
_cell.length_c   1.000
_cell.angle_alpha   90.00
_cell.angle_beta   90.00
_cell.angle_gamma   90.00
#
_symmetry.space_group_name_H-M   'P 1'
#
loop_
_entity.id
_entity.type
_entity.pdbx_description
1 polymer ?
#
loop_
_entity_poly.entity_id
_entity_poly.type
_entity_poly.pdbx_seq_one_letter_code
_entity_poly.pdbx_strand_id
1 'polypeptide(L)'
;MHRLQISLTQTQYEFLKSESFTANKSMASVLRDLLDDIIEARRNTILQDDPIWGVIGVGQDVEGPTDISSNVDKYLYGEREETNSLFKQIAENPDEYTTD
;
A
#
# COMPACT_ATOMS: atom_id res chain seq x y z
N MET A 1 -5.16 -14.14 -21.91
CA MET A 1 -5.31 -13.47 -23.21
C MET A 1 -6.77 -13.56 -23.63
N HIS A 2 -7.43 -12.43 -23.89
CA HIS A 2 -8.86 -12.38 -24.24
C HIS A 2 -9.02 -12.04 -25.72
N ARG A 3 -10.05 -12.62 -26.38
CA ARG A 3 -10.38 -12.33 -27.79
C ARG A 3 -11.47 -11.28 -27.83
N LEU A 4 -11.20 -10.18 -28.54
CA LEU A 4 -12.17 -9.10 -28.76
C LEU A 4 -12.39 -8.92 -30.28
N GLN A 5 -13.63 -8.66 -30.67
CA GLN A 5 -13.99 -8.19 -32.01
C GLN A 5 -14.56 -6.79 -31.88
N ILE A 6 -13.95 -5.82 -32.55
CA ILE A 6 -14.36 -4.41 -32.53
C ILE A 6 -14.61 -3.93 -33.95
N SER A 7 -15.60 -3.06 -34.11
CA SER A 7 -15.82 -2.33 -35.35
C SER A 7 -15.08 -1.01 -35.29
N LEU A 8 -14.31 -0.71 -36.33
CA LEU A 8 -13.56 0.53 -36.46
C LEU A 8 -14.25 1.48 -37.42
N THR A 9 -14.09 2.78 -37.19
CA THR A 9 -14.48 3.77 -38.20
C THR A 9 -13.50 3.76 -39.36
N GLN A 10 -13.93 4.27 -40.52
CA GLN A 10 -13.08 4.35 -41.71
C GLN A 10 -11.76 5.08 -41.42
N THR A 11 -11.83 6.23 -40.73
CA THR A 11 -10.66 7.04 -40.37
C THR A 11 -9.67 6.28 -39.48
N GLN A 12 -10.17 5.50 -38.50
CA GLN A 12 -9.32 4.70 -37.62
C GLN A 12 -8.63 3.57 -38.38
N TYR A 13 -9.35 2.93 -39.31
CA TYR A 13 -8.80 1.87 -40.14
C TYR A 13 -7.69 2.38 -41.06
N GLU A 14 -7.89 3.54 -41.70
CA GLU A 14 -6.88 4.18 -42.56
C GLU A 14 -5.62 4.56 -41.79
N PHE A 15 -5.79 5.14 -40.61
CA PHE A 15 -4.67 5.46 -39.71
C PHE A 15 -3.88 4.21 -39.31
N LEU A 16 -4.56 3.14 -38.87
CA LEU A 16 -3.89 1.89 -38.51
C LEU A 16 -3.20 1.25 -39.72
N LYS A 17 -3.77 1.40 -40.92
CA LYS A 17 -3.15 0.91 -42.16
C LYS A 17 -1.85 1.64 -42.47
N SER A 18 -1.85 2.97 -42.42
CA SER A 18 -0.64 3.76 -42.65
C SER A 18 0.44 3.44 -41.61
N GLU A 19 0.09 3.37 -40.33
CA GLU A 19 1.04 3.03 -39.27
C GLU A 19 1.57 1.61 -39.38
N SER A 20 0.72 0.64 -39.71
CA SER A 20 1.15 -0.75 -39.92
C SER A 20 2.19 -0.88 -41.05
N PHE A 21 2.03 -0.07 -42.10
CA PHE A 21 2.96 -0.04 -43.23
C PHE A 21 4.28 0.61 -42.85
N THR A 22 4.25 1.76 -42.17
CA THR A 22 5.44 2.48 -41.72
C THR A 22 6.25 1.68 -40.70
N ALA A 23 5.57 1.07 -39.71
CA ALA A 23 6.20 0.31 -38.64
C ALA A 23 6.56 -1.13 -39.05
N ASN A 24 6.14 -1.59 -40.24
CA ASN A 24 6.24 -2.98 -40.70
C ASN A 24 5.72 -4.00 -39.67
N LYS A 25 4.59 -3.66 -39.04
CA LYS A 25 3.92 -4.47 -38.00
C LYS A 25 2.50 -4.80 -38.44
N SER A 26 1.92 -5.86 -37.88
CA SER A 26 0.49 -6.11 -38.08
C SER A 26 -0.35 -4.99 -37.44
N MET A 27 -1.50 -4.64 -38.03
CA MET A 27 -2.45 -3.67 -37.47
C MET A 27 -2.82 -4.00 -36.01
N ALA A 28 -2.96 -5.28 -35.69
CA ALA A 28 -3.27 -5.73 -34.33
C ALA A 28 -2.11 -5.48 -33.35
N SER A 29 -0.86 -5.54 -33.82
CA SER A 29 0.29 -5.17 -32.98
C SER A 29 0.32 -3.68 -32.75
N VAL A 30 0.14 -2.86 -33.79
CA VAL A 30 0.09 -1.40 -33.68
C VAL A 30 -1.01 -0.97 -32.72
N LEU A 31 -2.19 -1.59 -32.81
CA LEU A 31 -3.30 -1.29 -31.90
C LEU A 31 -2.97 -1.64 -30.45
N ARG A 32 -2.23 -2.73 -30.19
CA ARG A 32 -1.79 -3.09 -28.83
C ARG A 32 -0.77 -2.09 -28.30
N ASP A 33 0.24 -1.76 -29.11
CA ASP A 33 1.26 -0.78 -28.74
C ASP A 33 0.62 0.56 -28.37
N LEU A 34 -0.33 1.06 -29.19
CA LEU A 34 -1.07 2.28 -28.89
C LEU A 34 -1.94 2.19 -27.63
N LEU A 35 -2.53 1.03 -27.35
CA LEU A 35 -3.30 0.81 -26.12
C LEU A 35 -2.39 0.80 -24.90
N ASP A 36 -1.24 0.14 -24.98
CA ASP A 36 -0.26 0.07 -23.90
C ASP A 36 0.26 1.48 -23.57
N ASP A 37 0.62 2.27 -24.59
CA ASP A 37 1.06 3.67 -24.41
C ASP A 37 0.01 4.53 -23.71
N ILE A 38 -1.28 4.40 -24.09
CA ILE A 38 -2.38 5.15 -23.46
C ILE A 38 -2.60 4.70 -22.02
N ILE A 39 -2.50 3.40 -21.75
CA ILE A 39 -2.64 2.85 -20.39
C ILE A 39 -1.51 3.35 -19.50
N GLU A 40 -0.27 3.34 -19.98
CA GLU A 40 0.88 3.86 -19.24
C GLU A 40 0.77 5.36 -18.99
N ALA A 41 0.42 6.14 -20.01
CA ALA A 41 0.19 7.58 -19.86
C ALA A 41 -0.87 7.87 -18.79
N ARG A 42 -2.02 7.17 -18.84
CA ARG A 42 -3.08 7.33 -17.84
C ARG A 42 -2.66 6.87 -16.45
N ARG A 43 -1.93 5.76 -16.34
CA ARG A 43 -1.43 5.27 -15.04
C ARG A 43 -0.49 6.29 -14.41
N ASN A 44 0.39 6.89 -15.20
CA ASN A 44 1.30 7.94 -14.73
C ASN A 44 0.54 9.19 -14.26
N THR A 45 -0.51 9.61 -14.97
CA THR A 45 -1.38 10.71 -14.52
C THR A 45 -2.10 10.37 -13.22
N ILE A 46 -2.67 9.17 -13.11
CA ILE A 46 -3.39 8.74 -11.89
C ILE A 46 -2.44 8.65 -10.69
N LEU A 47 -1.20 8.19 -10.88
CA LEU A 47 -0.19 8.15 -9.82
C LEU A 47 0.27 9.56 -9.39
N GLN A 48 0.27 10.53 -10.31
CA GLN A 48 0.58 11.93 -9.99
C GLN A 48 -0.56 12.65 -9.28
N ASP A 49 -1.81 12.34 -9.63
CA ASP A 49 -3.03 12.96 -9.05
C ASP A 49 -3.66 12.14 -7.90
N ASP A 50 -2.98 11.12 -7.38
CA ASP A 50 -3.54 10.30 -6.31
C ASP A 50 -3.60 11.11 -4.99
N PRO A 51 -4.79 11.39 -4.44
CA PRO A 51 -4.93 12.11 -3.18
C PRO A 51 -4.32 11.34 -2.00
N ILE A 52 -4.07 10.03 -2.11
CA ILE A 52 -3.34 9.25 -1.10
C ILE A 52 -1.86 9.66 -1.07
N TRP A 53 -1.23 9.85 -2.24
CA TRP A 53 0.16 10.32 -2.34
C TRP A 53 0.29 11.82 -2.07
N GLY A 54 -0.81 12.59 -2.19
CA GLY A 54 -0.94 13.97 -1.73
C GLY A 54 -1.08 14.13 -0.21
N VAL A 55 -1.26 13.04 0.56
CA VAL A 55 -1.18 13.06 2.02
C VAL A 55 0.29 13.06 2.44
N ILE A 56 0.98 14.18 2.21
CA ILE A 56 2.23 14.47 2.92
C ILE A 56 1.82 14.78 4.36
N GLY A 57 1.97 13.79 5.23
CA GLY A 57 1.98 13.97 6.68
C GLY A 57 0.76 14.70 7.25
N VAL A 58 -0.25 13.94 7.67
CA VAL A 58 -1.05 14.35 8.83
C VAL A 58 -0.05 14.44 10.00
N GLY A 59 0.62 15.59 10.12
CA GLY A 59 1.63 15.81 11.13
C GLY A 59 2.85 16.63 10.80
N GLN A 60 2.71 17.75 10.09
CA GLN A 60 3.72 18.81 10.26
C GLN A 60 3.54 19.54 11.60
N ASP A 61 2.32 19.51 12.15
CA ASP A 61 1.94 20.01 13.48
C ASP A 61 1.09 18.96 14.23
N VAL A 62 1.55 17.71 14.40
CA VAL A 62 0.94 16.88 15.45
C VAL A 62 1.49 17.38 16.77
N GLU A 63 0.66 18.10 17.52
CA GLU A 63 0.89 18.30 18.94
C GLU A 63 0.78 16.92 19.63
N GLY A 64 1.90 16.20 19.70
CA GLY A 64 1.94 14.84 20.25
C GLY A 64 3.30 14.15 20.08
N PRO A 65 3.58 13.10 20.88
CA PRO A 65 4.85 12.37 20.81
C PRO A 65 5.03 11.69 19.45
N THR A 66 6.17 11.89 18.80
CA THR A 66 6.49 11.31 17.47
C THR A 66 6.64 9.78 17.50
N ASP A 67 6.68 9.18 18.68
CA ASP A 67 6.99 7.77 18.90
C ASP A 67 5.76 6.88 19.19
N ILE A 68 4.56 7.36 18.87
CA ILE A 68 3.31 6.61 19.07
C ILE A 68 3.34 5.28 18.29
N SER A 69 4.01 5.23 17.13
CA SER A 69 4.07 4.02 16.31
C SER A 69 4.97 2.93 16.88
N SER A 70 6.07 3.29 17.55
CA SER A 70 6.98 2.31 18.18
C SER A 70 6.54 1.94 19.59
N ASN A 71 5.86 2.85 20.30
CA ASN A 71 5.48 2.69 21.70
C ASN A 71 3.96 2.66 21.91
N VAL A 72 3.24 1.98 21.01
CA VAL A 72 1.76 1.85 21.02
C VAL A 72 1.24 1.41 22.39
N ASP A 73 1.84 0.36 22.96
CA ASP A 73 1.38 -0.23 24.22
C ASP A 73 1.49 0.74 25.40
N LYS A 74 2.52 1.59 25.42
CA LYS A 74 2.71 2.61 26.46
C LYS A 74 1.60 3.65 26.45
N TYR A 75 1.15 4.05 25.26
CA TYR A 75 0.13 5.09 25.12
C TYR A 75 -1.30 4.55 25.23
N LEU A 76 -1.51 3.27 24.90
CA LEU A 76 -2.82 2.61 25.07
C LEU A 76 -3.06 2.11 26.49
N TYR A 77 -2.04 1.59 27.16
CA TYR A 77 -2.19 0.92 28.45
C TYR A 77 -1.48 1.63 29.61
N GLY A 78 -0.72 2.69 29.34
CA GLY A 78 0.14 3.35 30.33
C GLY A 78 1.43 2.58 30.60
N GLU A 79 2.34 3.16 31.40
CA GLU A 79 3.46 2.38 31.94
C GLU A 79 2.90 1.31 32.86
N ARG A 80 3.22 0.05 32.56
CA ARG A 80 2.87 -1.08 33.41
C ARG A 80 3.63 -0.90 34.70
N GLU A 81 2.98 -0.40 35.75
CA GLU A 81 3.52 -0.50 37.09
C GLU A 81 3.70 -1.99 37.37
N GLU A 82 4.95 -2.43 37.33
CA GLU A 82 5.30 -3.75 37.84
C GLU A 82 4.88 -3.75 39.30
N THR A 83 3.75 -4.39 39.58
CA THR A 83 3.33 -4.76 40.94
C THR A 83 4.26 -5.86 41.44
N ASN A 84 5.55 -5.53 41.54
CA ASN A 84 6.64 -6.37 42.01
C ASN A 84 6.72 -6.36 43.55
N SER A 85 5.63 -6.01 44.23
CA SER A 85 5.54 -5.94 45.69
C SER A 85 4.67 -7.04 46.31
N LEU A 86 3.73 -7.67 45.57
CA LEU A 86 2.85 -8.69 46.16
C LEU A 86 3.41 -10.11 46.06
N PHE A 87 4.17 -10.43 45.01
CA PHE A 87 4.78 -11.76 44.85
C PHE A 87 6.01 -11.99 45.72
N LYS A 88 6.66 -10.92 46.22
CA LYS A 88 7.84 -11.05 47.09
C LYS A 88 7.46 -11.48 48.52
N GLN A 89 6.29 -11.07 49.02
CA GLN A 89 5.83 -11.44 50.37
C GLN A 89 5.30 -12.88 50.47
N ILE A 90 4.80 -13.46 49.37
CA ILE A 90 4.32 -14.85 49.37
C ILE A 90 5.50 -15.84 49.34
N ALA A 91 6.64 -15.44 48.76
CA ALA A 91 7.84 -16.28 48.70
C ALA A 91 8.64 -16.34 50.03
N GLU A 92 8.34 -15.47 51.00
CA GLU A 92 9.06 -15.40 52.29
C GLU A 92 8.38 -16.15 53.43
N ASN A 93 7.16 -16.67 53.25
CA ASN A 93 6.51 -17.54 54.24
C ASN A 93 6.39 -18.96 53.68
N PRO A 94 7.43 -19.81 53.80
CA PRO A 94 7.26 -21.23 53.62
C PRO A 94 6.47 -21.77 54.82
N ASP A 95 5.16 -21.88 54.66
CA ASP A 95 4.36 -22.75 55.51
C ASP A 95 4.83 -24.20 55.35
N GLU A 96 5.07 -24.82 56.51
CA GLU A 96 5.10 -26.25 56.82
C GLU A 96 6.35 -27.08 56.44
N TYR A 97 7.01 -27.68 57.45
CA TYR A 97 6.91 -29.11 57.80
C TYR A 97 7.91 -29.42 58.93
N THR A 98 7.46 -29.40 60.19
CA THR A 98 8.16 -30.10 61.29
C THR A 98 8.04 -31.59 61.05
N THR A 99 9.19 -32.25 60.82
CA THR A 99 9.32 -33.70 60.94
C THR A 99 9.83 -33.98 62.35
N ASP A 100 8.99 -34.61 63.17
CA ASP A 100 9.37 -35.47 64.29
C ASP A 100 8.27 -36.51 64.52
#